data_AF-A0A920D5R2-F1
#
_entry.id   AF-A0A920D5R2-F1
#
_cell.length_a   1.000
_cell.length_b   1.000
_cell.length_c   1.000
_cell.angle_alpha   90.00
_cell.angle_beta   90.00
_cell.angle_gamma   90.00
#
_symmetry.space_group_name_H-M   'P 1'
#
loop_
_entity.id
_entity.type
_entity.pdbx_description
1 polymer ?
#
loop_
_entity_poly.entity_id
_entity_poly.type
_entity_poly.pdbx_seq_one_letter_code
_entity_poly.pdbx_strand_id
1 'polypeptide(L)'
;MTLHIQFLTMGTMFASGIGMGILFEVYRVLTGQLRVPRWLISILDLIYWGVVTVSVFRVLYYSNQGQLRLFIFIGLLAGGTFYWAFLREGTVYVIRAIIRFIIWLVKLLRRLIEIFIIKPIQLLYKCLIILIGFLTAIAIFVYKIVVKLLYPVIRLFIRPFLLVWSKIRWPRWATNGWRAIRHFFLKWFRKS
;
A
#
# COMPACT_ATOMS: atom_id res chain seq x y z
N MET A 1 -42.38 8.78 45.41
CA MET A 1 -41.00 9.00 44.91
C MET A 1 -40.33 10.05 45.78
N THR A 2 -39.17 9.75 46.37
CA THR A 2 -38.40 10.70 47.18
C THR A 2 -37.76 11.78 46.29
N LEU A 3 -37.58 13.00 46.80
CA LEU A 3 -36.97 14.13 46.08
C LEU A 3 -35.58 13.79 45.53
N HIS A 4 -34.81 12.99 46.26
CA HIS A 4 -33.50 12.51 45.85
C HIS A 4 -33.53 11.74 44.52
N ILE A 5 -34.50 10.83 44.34
CA ILE A 5 -34.63 10.05 43.11
C ILE A 5 -34.96 10.97 41.93
N GLN A 6 -35.81 11.98 42.13
CA GLN A 6 -36.17 12.92 41.07
C GLN A 6 -34.96 13.74 40.58
N PHE A 7 -34.13 14.25 41.50
CA PHE A 7 -32.89 14.94 41.15
C PHE A 7 -31.91 14.03 40.41
N LEU A 8 -31.75 12.79 40.87
CA LEU A 8 -30.90 11.81 40.20
C LEU A 8 -31.40 11.54 38.78
N THR A 9 -32.71 11.32 38.60
CA THR A 9 -33.33 11.12 37.29
C THR A 9 -33.09 12.31 36.37
N MET A 10 -33.31 13.52 36.85
CA MET A 10 -33.09 14.73 36.06
C MET A 10 -31.62 14.88 35.64
N GLY A 11 -30.67 14.63 36.55
CA GLY A 11 -29.24 14.65 36.24
C GLY A 11 -28.85 13.60 35.20
N THR A 12 -29.39 12.37 35.30
CA THR A 12 -29.14 11.31 34.30
C THR A 12 -29.69 11.65 32.93
N MET A 13 -30.84 12.32 32.84
CA MET A 13 -31.41 12.77 31.57
C MET A 13 -30.60 13.90 30.96
N PHE A 14 -30.13 14.84 31.79
CA PHE A 14 -29.22 15.89 31.36
C PHE A 14 -27.92 15.32 30.80
N ALA A 15 -27.28 14.39 31.52
CA ALA A 15 -26.09 13.69 31.04
C ALA A 15 -26.35 12.92 29.74
N SER A 16 -27.54 12.32 29.59
CA SER A 16 -27.92 11.63 28.35
C SER A 16 -28.11 12.58 27.17
N GLY A 17 -28.65 13.78 27.40
CA GLY A 17 -28.72 14.84 26.39
C GLY A 17 -27.34 15.32 25.93
N ILE A 18 -26.38 15.45 26.87
CA ILE A 18 -24.98 15.72 26.55
C ILE A 18 -24.38 14.57 25.73
N GLY A 19 -24.59 13.33 26.17
CA GLY A 19 -24.10 12.13 25.48
C GLY A 19 -24.62 12.02 24.04
N MET A 20 -25.91 12.33 23.82
CA MET A 20 -26.50 12.42 22.47
C MET A 20 -25.78 13.46 21.62
N GLY A 21 -25.51 14.66 22.17
CA GLY A 21 -24.76 15.70 21.48
C GLY A 21 -23.34 15.27 21.08
N ILE A 22 -22.63 14.57 21.97
CA ILE A 22 -21.30 14.00 21.68
C ILE A 22 -21.39 12.98 20.55
N LEU A 23 -22.35 12.05 20.64
CA LEU A 23 -22.55 11.00 19.65
C LEU A 23 -22.85 11.59 18.26
N PHE A 24 -23.67 12.63 18.21
CA PHE A 24 -23.98 13.38 16.99
C PHE A 24 -22.74 14.01 16.36
N GLU A 25 -21.88 14.63 17.17
CA GLU A 25 -20.65 15.27 16.67
C GLU A 25 -19.64 14.23 16.16
N VAL A 26 -19.49 13.08 16.83
CA VAL A 26 -18.69 11.96 16.33
C VAL A 26 -19.21 11.48 14.98
N TYR A 27 -20.52 11.24 14.88
CA TYR A 27 -21.18 10.87 13.63
C TYR A 27 -20.92 11.89 12.51
N ARG A 28 -21.09 13.18 12.78
CA ARG A 28 -20.93 14.25 11.78
C ARG A 28 -19.48 14.39 11.32
N VAL A 29 -18.51 14.31 12.24
CA VAL A 29 -17.09 14.38 11.89
C VAL A 29 -16.69 13.14 11.07
N LEU A 30 -17.16 11.96 11.45
CA LEU A 30 -16.81 10.71 10.78
C LEU A 30 -17.36 10.67 9.34
N THR A 31 -18.62 11.03 9.15
CA THR A 31 -19.26 11.11 7.82
C THR A 31 -18.60 12.16 6.93
N GLY A 32 -18.20 13.31 7.49
CA GLY A 32 -17.46 14.35 6.77
C GLY A 32 -16.06 13.91 6.34
N GLN A 33 -15.32 13.18 7.18
CA GLN A 33 -13.97 12.70 6.87
C GLN A 33 -13.98 11.55 5.85
N LEU A 34 -14.96 10.64 5.94
CA LEU A 34 -15.08 9.49 5.06
C LEU A 34 -15.71 9.82 3.69
N ARG A 35 -16.10 11.07 3.44
CA ARG A 35 -16.78 11.53 2.20
C ARG A 35 -17.93 10.58 1.81
N VAL A 36 -18.75 10.24 2.80
CA VAL A 36 -19.82 9.25 2.65
C VAL A 36 -20.85 9.73 1.61
N PRO A 37 -21.31 8.87 0.68
CA PRO A 37 -22.35 9.26 -0.29
C PRO A 37 -23.67 9.59 0.40
N ARG A 38 -24.45 10.51 -0.18
CA ARG A 38 -25.68 11.07 0.41
C ARG A 38 -26.69 10.00 0.84
N TRP A 39 -26.86 8.93 0.07
CA TRP A 39 -27.79 7.85 0.43
C TRP A 39 -27.37 7.10 1.69
N LEU A 40 -26.07 6.89 1.89
CA LEU A 40 -25.57 6.22 3.09
C LEU A 40 -25.65 7.13 4.32
N ILE A 41 -25.56 8.46 4.15
CA ILE A 41 -25.82 9.42 5.23
C ILE A 41 -27.25 9.26 5.75
N SER A 42 -28.24 9.12 4.87
CA SER A 42 -29.63 8.90 5.27
C SER A 42 -29.82 7.59 6.07
N ILE A 43 -29.14 6.51 5.66
CA ILE A 43 -29.17 5.23 6.39
C ILE A 43 -28.50 5.38 7.76
N LEU A 44 -27.34 6.03 7.83
CA LEU A 44 -26.65 6.27 9.08
C LEU A 44 -27.46 7.18 10.02
N ASP A 45 -28.18 8.15 9.48
CA ASP A 45 -29.08 9.01 10.26
C ASP A 45 -30.21 8.18 10.90
N LEU A 46 -30.81 7.26 10.13
CA LEU A 46 -31.81 6.33 10.65
C LEU A 46 -31.26 5.44 11.78
N ILE A 47 -30.04 4.92 11.59
CA ILE A 47 -29.34 4.12 12.62
C ILE A 47 -29.03 4.97 13.85
N TYR A 48 -28.55 6.20 13.67
CA TYR A 48 -28.25 7.14 14.74
C TYR A 48 -29.50 7.43 15.59
N TRP A 49 -30.62 7.78 14.95
CA TRP A 49 -31.89 7.99 15.63
C TRP A 49 -32.33 6.74 16.38
N GLY A 50 -32.23 5.56 15.77
CA GLY A 50 -32.55 4.29 16.44
C GLY A 50 -31.71 4.06 17.70
N VAL A 51 -30.39 4.24 17.61
CA VAL A 51 -29.46 4.07 18.74
C VAL A 51 -29.74 5.07 19.84
N VAL A 52 -29.94 6.34 19.50
CA VAL A 52 -30.24 7.40 20.48
C VAL A 52 -31.57 7.13 21.17
N THR A 53 -32.63 6.86 20.42
CA THR A 53 -33.95 6.57 20.98
C THR A 53 -33.88 5.38 21.93
N VAL A 54 -33.26 4.26 21.53
CA VAL A 54 -33.10 3.09 22.39
C VAL A 54 -32.27 3.41 23.64
N SER A 55 -31.20 4.20 23.50
CA SER A 55 -30.35 4.59 24.63
C SER A 55 -31.11 5.44 25.64
N VAL A 56 -31.85 6.45 25.16
CA VAL A 56 -32.69 7.30 26.01
C VAL A 56 -33.78 6.47 26.70
N PHE A 57 -34.45 5.58 25.97
CA PHE A 57 -35.46 4.69 26.56
C PHE A 57 -34.88 3.74 27.61
N ARG A 58 -33.67 3.21 27.41
CA ARG A 58 -33.00 2.39 28.43
C ARG A 58 -32.70 3.16 29.70
N VAL A 59 -32.12 4.37 29.56
CA VAL A 59 -31.83 5.23 30.72
C VAL A 59 -33.13 5.61 31.44
N LEU A 60 -34.19 5.87 30.68
CA LEU A 60 -35.52 6.17 31.21
C LEU A 60 -36.12 5.00 31.99
N TYR A 61 -36.02 3.79 31.44
CA TYR A 61 -36.50 2.58 32.10
C TYR A 61 -35.81 2.35 33.43
N TYR A 62 -34.48 2.50 33.46
CA TYR A 62 -33.69 2.28 34.68
C TYR A 62 -33.92 3.36 35.74
N SER A 63 -34.09 4.61 35.32
CA SER A 63 -34.18 5.76 36.24
C SER A 63 -35.57 5.99 36.81
N ASN A 64 -36.63 5.68 36.05
CA ASN A 64 -38.00 6.07 36.41
C ASN A 64 -39.04 4.98 36.08
N GLN A 65 -38.62 3.72 35.95
CA GLN A 65 -39.47 2.59 35.55
C GLN A 65 -40.23 2.82 34.22
N GLY A 66 -39.68 3.66 33.33
CA GLY A 66 -40.29 3.93 32.03
C GLY A 66 -41.46 4.93 32.05
N GLN A 67 -41.75 5.58 33.17
CA GLN A 67 -42.77 6.64 33.21
C GLN A 67 -42.28 7.88 32.47
N LEU A 68 -42.88 8.15 31.31
CA LEU A 68 -42.65 9.37 30.53
C LEU A 68 -43.25 10.58 31.25
N ARG A 69 -42.40 11.39 31.89
CA ARG A 69 -42.80 12.68 32.49
C ARG A 69 -42.17 13.83 31.71
N LEU A 70 -42.87 14.95 31.61
CA LEU A 70 -42.40 16.14 30.90
C LEU A 70 -41.02 16.63 31.40
N PHE A 71 -40.72 16.51 32.70
CA PHE A 71 -39.43 16.89 33.29
C PHE A 71 -38.22 16.16 32.67
N ILE A 72 -38.43 14.97 32.12
CA ILE A 72 -37.39 14.13 31.51
C ILE A 72 -37.00 14.70 30.15
N PHE A 73 -38.00 15.09 29.35
CA PHE A 73 -37.77 15.79 28.08
C PHE A 73 -37.08 17.13 28.29
N ILE A 74 -37.47 17.87 29.33
CA ILE A 74 -36.80 19.13 29.70
C ILE A 74 -35.33 18.87 30.06
N GLY A 75 -35.04 17.84 30.86
CA GLY A 75 -33.66 17.46 31.19
C GLY A 75 -32.84 17.08 29.96
N LEU A 76 -33.40 16.29 29.04
CA LEU A 76 -32.73 15.90 27.80
C LEU A 76 -32.44 17.10 26.89
N LEU A 77 -33.44 17.97 26.69
CA LEU A 77 -33.31 19.19 25.88
C LEU A 77 -32.30 20.14 26.51
N ALA A 78 -32.35 20.35 27.82
CA ALA A 78 -31.40 21.18 28.55
C ALA A 78 -29.96 20.63 28.44
N GLY A 79 -29.78 19.31 28.54
CA GLY A 79 -28.48 18.67 28.34
C GLY A 79 -27.95 18.86 26.93
N GLY A 80 -28.81 18.69 25.92
CA GLY A 80 -28.46 18.90 24.52
C GLY A 80 -28.11 20.35 24.18
N THR A 81 -28.88 21.33 24.68
CA THR A 81 -28.60 22.75 24.47
C THR A 81 -27.34 23.19 25.20
N PHE A 82 -27.14 22.71 26.44
CA PHE A 82 -25.92 22.94 27.20
C PHE A 82 -24.69 22.39 26.45
N TYR A 83 -24.79 21.18 25.92
CA TYR A 83 -23.74 20.60 25.10
C TYR A 83 -23.42 21.48 23.88
N TRP A 84 -24.46 21.89 23.16
CA TRP A 84 -24.29 22.69 21.95
C TRP A 84 -23.65 24.06 22.24
N ALA A 85 -24.03 24.70 23.35
CA ALA A 85 -23.54 26.01 23.75
C ALA A 85 -22.10 25.99 24.28
N PHE A 86 -21.73 24.99 25.09
CA PHE A 86 -20.47 25.02 25.85
C PHE A 86 -19.46 23.94 25.45
N LEU A 87 -19.92 22.73 25.11
CA LEU A 87 -19.06 21.55 24.96
C LEU A 87 -18.74 21.19 23.50
N ARG A 88 -19.49 21.76 22.56
CA ARG A 88 -19.36 21.44 21.13
C ARG A 88 -17.96 21.70 20.59
N GLU A 89 -17.39 22.88 20.87
CA GLU A 89 -16.07 23.24 20.35
C GLU A 89 -14.97 22.33 20.89
N GLY A 90 -14.99 22.07 22.21
CA GLY A 90 -14.06 21.16 22.86
C GLY A 90 -14.16 19.74 22.32
N THR A 91 -15.38 19.22 22.16
CA THR A 91 -15.61 17.85 21.65
C THR A 91 -15.09 17.71 20.22
N VAL A 92 -15.39 18.67 19.34
CA VAL A 92 -14.91 18.66 17.95
C VAL A 92 -13.38 18.81 17.89
N TYR A 93 -12.79 19.63 18.77
CA TYR A 93 -11.33 19.74 18.88
C TYR A 93 -10.70 18.40 19.28
N VAL A 94 -11.21 17.73 20.30
CA VAL A 94 -10.73 16.43 20.78
C VAL A 94 -10.85 15.36 19.69
N ILE A 95 -12.01 15.24 19.04
CA ILE A 95 -12.20 14.26 17.96
C ILE A 95 -11.19 14.50 16.83
N ARG A 96 -11.00 15.75 16.39
CA ARG A 96 -10.02 16.07 15.34
C ARG A 96 -8.57 15.84 15.81
N ALA A 97 -8.26 16.11 17.07
CA ALA A 97 -6.95 15.82 17.65
C ALA A 97 -6.65 14.32 17.64
N ILE A 98 -7.62 13.49 18.03
CA ILE A 98 -7.52 12.02 17.98
C ILE A 98 -7.28 11.55 16.54
N ILE A 99 -8.06 12.04 15.57
CA ILE A 99 -7.89 11.67 14.16
C ILE A 99 -6.48 12.06 13.66
N ARG A 100 -6.02 13.29 13.94
CA ARG A 100 -4.67 13.72 13.56
C ARG A 100 -3.59 12.88 14.22
N PHE A 101 -3.78 12.50 15.48
CA PHE A 101 -2.85 11.65 16.21
C PHE A 101 -2.76 10.26 15.58
N ILE A 102 -3.89 9.65 15.21
CA ILE A 102 -3.93 8.35 14.50
C ILE A 102 -3.21 8.45 13.16
N ILE A 103 -3.49 9.49 12.36
CA ILE A 103 -2.82 9.69 11.07
C ILE A 103 -1.31 9.87 11.26
N TRP A 104 -0.90 10.63 12.27
CA TRP A 104 0.50 10.83 12.60
C TRP A 104 1.18 9.51 13.00
N LEU A 105 0.51 8.70 13.82
CA LEU A 105 0.99 7.38 14.25
C LEU A 105 1.17 6.43 13.06
N VAL A 106 0.19 6.35 12.15
CA VAL A 106 0.29 5.53 10.94
C VAL A 106 1.46 5.98 10.06
N LYS A 107 1.65 7.29 9.88
CA LYS A 107 2.79 7.85 9.13
C LYS A 107 4.13 7.53 9.82
N LEU A 108 4.18 7.60 11.13
CA LEU A 108 5.36 7.23 11.92
C LEU A 108 5.72 5.76 11.71
N LEU A 109 4.76 4.85 11.87
CA LEU A 109 4.95 3.42 11.65
C LEU A 109 5.44 3.12 10.24
N ARG A 110 4.84 3.76 9.22
CA ARG A 110 5.29 3.61 7.83
C ARG A 110 6.74 4.04 7.64
N ARG A 111 7.14 5.17 8.23
CA ARG A 111 8.54 5.66 8.17
C ARG A 111 9.49 4.71 8.87
N LEU A 112 9.10 4.14 10.01
CA LEU A 112 9.91 3.16 10.73
C LEU A 112 10.14 1.91 9.89
N ILE A 113 9.08 1.36 9.29
CA ILE A 113 9.17 0.22 8.38
C ILE A 113 10.07 0.54 7.18
N GLU A 114 9.92 1.73 6.58
CA GLU A 114 10.72 2.12 5.42
C GLU A 114 12.21 2.23 5.76
N ILE A 115 12.55 2.83 6.90
CA ILE A 115 13.94 2.99 7.33
C ILE A 115 14.54 1.66 7.79
N PHE A 116 13.77 0.84 8.52
CA PHE A 116 14.29 -0.36 9.16
C PHE A 116 14.26 -1.61 8.28
N ILE A 117 13.36 -1.65 7.28
CA ILE A 117 13.19 -2.83 6.41
C ILE A 117 13.53 -2.48 4.97
N ILE A 118 12.90 -1.45 4.39
CA ILE A 118 13.02 -1.19 2.95
C ILE A 118 14.44 -0.73 2.59
N LYS A 119 14.99 0.26 3.30
CA LYS A 119 16.35 0.77 3.04
C LYS A 119 17.46 -0.28 3.18
N PRO A 120 17.53 -1.10 4.25
CA PRO A 120 18.59 -2.10 4.37
C PRO A 120 18.49 -3.19 3.30
N ILE A 121 17.27 -3.60 2.91
CA ILE A 121 17.10 -4.57 1.81
C ILE A 121 17.61 -3.97 0.48
N GLN A 122 17.32 -2.70 0.20
CA GLN A 122 17.85 -2.03 -0.98
C GLN A 122 19.38 -1.93 -0.97
N LEU A 123 19.97 -1.64 0.20
CA LEU A 123 21.43 -1.63 0.37
C LEU A 123 22.03 -3.01 0.10
N LEU A 124 21.45 -4.07 0.68
CA LEU A 124 21.87 -5.46 0.45
C LEU A 124 21.78 -5.84 -1.02
N TYR A 125 20.69 -5.49 -1.71
CA TYR A 125 20.52 -5.76 -3.14
C TYR A 125 21.59 -5.03 -3.99
N LYS A 126 21.89 -3.77 -3.67
CA LYS A 126 22.96 -3.02 -4.34
C LYS A 126 24.33 -3.66 -4.09
N CYS A 127 24.63 -4.06 -2.86
CA CYS A 127 25.86 -4.78 -2.53
C CYS A 127 25.98 -6.08 -3.33
N LEU A 128 24.89 -6.83 -3.48
CA LEU A 128 24.87 -8.08 -4.25
C LEU A 128 25.17 -7.83 -5.75
N ILE A 129 24.55 -6.81 -6.35
CA ILE A 129 24.83 -6.44 -7.75
C ILE A 129 26.31 -6.06 -7.93
N ILE A 130 26.87 -5.27 -7.01
CA ILE A 130 28.28 -4.87 -7.05
C ILE A 130 29.19 -6.11 -6.97
N LEU A 131 28.86 -7.06 -6.08
CA LEU A 131 29.61 -8.32 -5.94
C LEU A 131 29.57 -9.16 -7.22
N ILE A 132 28.39 -9.31 -7.83
CA ILE A 132 28.22 -10.04 -9.10
C ILE A 132 28.98 -9.33 -10.24
N GLY A 133 28.91 -7.99 -10.30
CA GLY A 133 29.67 -7.19 -11.26
C GLY A 133 31.18 -7.38 -11.11
N PHE A 134 31.67 -7.47 -9.87
CA PHE A 134 33.08 -7.75 -9.59
C PHE A 134 33.50 -9.17 -10.03
N LEU A 135 32.68 -10.19 -9.74
CA LEU A 135 32.92 -11.56 -10.18
C LEU A 135 32.95 -11.68 -11.71
N THR A 136 32.03 -11.02 -12.42
CA THR A 136 32.02 -11.03 -13.89
C THR A 136 33.22 -10.30 -14.47
N ALA A 137 33.67 -9.20 -13.86
CA ALA A 137 34.90 -8.52 -14.26
C ALA A 137 36.13 -9.43 -14.12
N ILE A 138 36.26 -10.16 -13.00
CA ILE A 138 37.32 -11.16 -12.81
C ILE A 138 37.22 -12.26 -13.87
N ALA A 139 36.03 -12.80 -14.12
CA ALA A 139 35.83 -13.84 -15.13
C ALA A 139 36.26 -13.39 -16.53
N ILE A 140 35.91 -12.16 -16.94
CA ILE A 140 36.32 -11.57 -18.22
C ILE A 140 37.84 -11.37 -18.27
N PHE A 141 38.46 -10.92 -17.17
CA PHE A 141 39.90 -10.74 -17.08
C PHE A 141 40.65 -12.08 -17.25
N VAL A 142 40.23 -13.12 -16.52
CA VAL A 142 40.80 -14.47 -16.64
C VAL A 142 40.59 -15.03 -18.04
N TYR A 143 39.38 -14.93 -18.59
CA TYR A 143 39.08 -15.33 -19.97
C TYR A 143 40.02 -14.67 -20.99
N LYS A 144 40.22 -13.35 -20.87
CA LYS A 144 41.15 -12.61 -21.75
C LYS A 144 42.59 -13.12 -21.62
N ILE A 145 43.07 -13.44 -20.41
CA ILE A 145 44.41 -14.00 -20.20
C ILE A 145 44.52 -15.38 -20.86
N VAL A 146 43.55 -16.27 -20.61
CA VAL A 146 43.54 -17.63 -21.14
C VAL A 146 43.55 -17.61 -22.68
N VAL A 147 42.71 -16.80 -23.32
CA VAL A 147 42.69 -16.67 -24.78
C VAL A 147 44.02 -16.13 -25.32
N LYS A 148 44.60 -15.10 -24.69
CA LYS A 148 45.91 -14.56 -25.09
C LYS A 148 47.03 -15.60 -24.97
N LEU A 149 46.98 -16.44 -23.94
CA LEU A 149 47.97 -17.50 -23.72
C LEU A 149 47.78 -18.68 -24.68
N LEU A 150 46.54 -19.07 -24.97
CA LEU A 150 46.24 -20.17 -25.90
C LEU A 150 46.45 -19.78 -27.36
N TYR A 151 46.23 -18.51 -27.74
CA TYR A 151 46.41 -18.04 -29.11
C TYR A 151 47.76 -18.41 -29.76
N PRO A 152 48.94 -18.17 -29.14
CA PRO A 152 50.23 -18.56 -29.74
C PRO A 152 50.38 -20.08 -29.84
N VAL A 153 49.87 -20.84 -28.87
CA VAL A 153 49.92 -22.31 -28.87
C VAL A 153 49.07 -22.86 -30.02
N ILE A 154 47.81 -22.44 -30.12
CA ILE A 154 46.91 -22.83 -31.20
C ILE A 154 47.50 -22.44 -32.56
N ARG A 155 48.05 -21.23 -32.68
CA ARG A 155 48.71 -20.76 -33.91
C ARG A 155 49.91 -21.64 -34.29
N LEU A 156 50.68 -22.11 -33.31
CA LEU A 156 51.82 -23.00 -33.54
C LEU A 156 51.36 -24.37 -34.08
N PHE A 157 50.28 -24.94 -33.54
CA PHE A 157 49.75 -26.23 -33.99
C PHE A 157 48.98 -26.16 -35.32
N ILE A 158 48.23 -25.09 -35.57
CA ILE A 158 47.41 -24.96 -36.80
C ILE A 158 48.27 -24.62 -38.03
N ARG A 159 49.34 -23.84 -37.87
CA ARG A 159 50.22 -23.45 -38.99
C ARG A 159 50.80 -24.63 -39.80
N PRO A 160 51.41 -25.66 -39.20
CA PRO A 160 51.90 -26.80 -39.96
C PRO A 160 50.75 -27.56 -40.64
N PHE A 161 49.59 -27.69 -40.01
CA PHE A 161 48.41 -28.32 -40.62
C PHE A 161 47.91 -27.56 -41.85
N LEU A 162 47.82 -26.23 -41.77
CA LEU A 162 47.43 -25.39 -42.91
C LEU A 162 48.48 -25.41 -44.05
N LEU A 163 49.77 -25.50 -43.73
CA LEU A 163 50.85 -25.64 -44.73
C LEU A 163 50.83 -27.00 -45.43
N VAL A 164 50.46 -28.06 -44.71
CA VAL A 164 50.24 -29.40 -45.30
C VAL A 164 48.98 -29.39 -46.17
N TRP A 165 47.90 -28.75 -45.70
CA TRP A 165 46.66 -28.60 -46.46
C TRP A 165 46.83 -27.75 -47.73
N SER A 166 47.66 -26.72 -47.72
CA SER A 166 47.92 -25.88 -48.90
C SER A 166 48.79 -26.57 -49.97
N LYS A 167 49.58 -27.57 -49.57
CA LYS A 167 50.31 -28.45 -50.50
C LYS A 167 49.43 -29.54 -51.11
N ILE A 168 48.24 -29.77 -50.57
CA ILE A 168 47.24 -30.64 -51.17
C ILE A 168 46.70 -29.96 -52.43
N ARG A 169 47.20 -30.39 -53.61
CA ARG A 169 46.68 -29.93 -54.89
C ARG A 169 45.27 -30.49 -55.05
N TRP A 170 44.27 -29.62 -54.94
CA TRP A 170 42.89 -29.97 -55.19
C TRP A 170 42.75 -30.57 -56.60
N PRO A 171 42.20 -31.78 -56.73
CA PRO A 171 42.08 -32.42 -58.02
C PRO A 171 41.01 -31.70 -58.85
N ARG A 172 41.25 -31.58 -60.18
CA ARG A 172 40.52 -30.66 -61.08
C ARG A 172 38.99 -30.85 -61.07
N TRP A 173 38.50 -32.05 -60.81
CA TRP A 173 37.07 -32.37 -60.65
C TRP A 173 36.39 -31.61 -59.50
N ALA A 174 37.07 -31.39 -58.37
CA ALA A 174 36.52 -30.62 -57.24
C ALA A 174 36.35 -29.13 -57.59
N THR A 175 37.33 -28.54 -58.30
CA THR A 175 37.24 -27.15 -58.77
C THR A 175 36.19 -26.94 -59.87
N ASN A 176 35.90 -27.98 -60.65
CA ASN A 176 34.83 -27.97 -61.66
C ASN A 176 33.45 -28.13 -61.01
N GLY A 177 33.33 -28.99 -59.99
CA GLY A 177 32.10 -29.13 -59.19
C GLY A 177 31.71 -27.84 -58.47
N TRP A 178 32.68 -27.12 -57.88
CA TRP A 178 32.42 -25.80 -57.29
C TRP A 178 31.93 -24.80 -58.35
N ARG A 179 32.54 -24.76 -59.54
CA ARG A 179 32.04 -23.89 -60.61
C ARG A 179 30.60 -24.23 -61.03
N ALA A 180 30.25 -25.51 -61.15
CA ALA A 180 28.89 -25.94 -61.48
C ALA A 180 27.87 -25.52 -60.40
N ILE A 181 28.19 -25.71 -59.13
CA ILE A 181 27.32 -25.31 -58.00
C ILE A 181 27.15 -23.79 -57.96
N ARG A 182 28.22 -23.01 -58.16
CA ARG A 182 28.16 -21.55 -58.21
C ARG A 182 27.30 -21.05 -59.38
N HIS A 183 27.41 -21.68 -60.56
CA HIS A 183 26.54 -21.35 -61.70
C HIS A 183 25.08 -21.70 -61.43
N PHE A 184 24.80 -22.80 -60.74
CA PHE A 184 23.45 -23.18 -60.35
C PHE A 184 22.84 -22.19 -59.35
N PHE A 185 23.61 -21.77 -58.34
CA PHE A 185 23.20 -20.78 -57.34
C PHE A 185 22.94 -19.39 -57.95
N LEU A 186 23.81 -18.93 -58.87
CA LEU A 186 23.63 -17.65 -59.56
C LEU A 186 22.43 -17.66 -60.53
N LYS A 187 22.13 -18.80 -61.14
CA LYS A 187 20.95 -18.98 -61.99
C LYS A 187 19.66 -18.98 -61.17
N TRP A 188 19.71 -19.51 -59.94
CA TRP A 188 18.59 -19.52 -58.99
C TRP A 188 18.27 -18.11 -58.47
N PHE A 189 19.28 -17.32 -58.11
CA PHE A 189 19.11 -15.96 -57.58
C PHE A 189 18.70 -14.90 -58.61
N ARG A 190 18.87 -15.17 -59.90
CA ARG A 190 18.53 -14.23 -61.00
C ARG A 190 17.10 -14.45 -61.56
N LYS A 191 16.33 -15.38 -60.98
CA LYS A 191 14.96 -15.71 -61.42
C LYS A 191 13.86 -15.32 -60.43
N SER A 192 14.19 -14.46 -59.46
CA SER A 192 13.26 -13.71 -58.62
C SER A 192 13.54 -12.22 -58.76
#